data_AF-A0A846NNE5-F1
#
_entry.id   AF-A0A846NNE5-F1
#
_cell.length_a   1.000
_cell.length_b   1.000
_cell.length_c   1.000
_cell.angle_alpha   90.00
_cell.angle_beta   90.00
_cell.angle_gamma   90.00
#
_symmetry.space_group_name_H-M   'P 1'
#
loop_
_entity.id
_entity.type
_entity.pdbx_description
1 polymer ?
#
loop_
_entity_poly.entity_id
_entity_poly.type
_entity_poly.pdbx_seq_one_letter_code
_entity_poly.pdbx_strand_id
1 'polypeptide(L)' 'MVQRKLERLRESDLKGLYRRLNEINVEYMKLNSLIKAGGSIEKPGKVKHLRRQRARLLTIIAEKEQEARE' A
#
# COMPACT_ATOMS: atom_id res chain seq x y z
N MET A 1 7.26 17.29 -4.29
CA MET A 1 5.81 16.95 -4.31
C MET A 1 5.50 15.55 -3.75
N VAL A 2 6.09 15.13 -2.61
CA VAL A 2 5.82 13.80 -2.00
C VAL A 2 5.09 13.92 -0.66
N GLN A 3 5.33 14.97 0.13
CA GLN A 3 4.69 15.20 1.44
C GLN A 3 3.17 15.36 1.35
N ARG A 4 2.67 16.15 0.39
CA ARG A 4 1.22 16.37 0.15
C ARG A 4 0.39 15.09 -0.12
N LYS A 5 1.01 13.93 -0.33
CA LYS A 5 0.30 12.66 -0.58
C LYS A 5 0.17 11.79 0.68
N LEU A 6 1.06 11.97 1.66
CA LEU A 6 1.00 11.26 2.95
C LEU A 6 0.01 11.94 3.90
N GLU A 7 0.04 13.26 3.98
CA GLU A 7 -0.92 14.05 4.80
C GLU A 7 -2.35 13.76 4.36
N ARG A 8 -2.62 13.75 3.05
CA ARG A 8 -3.94 13.36 2.50
C ARG A 8 -4.38 11.93 2.83
N LEU A 9 -3.43 11.01 3.03
CA LEU A 9 -3.78 9.65 3.47
C LEU A 9 -4.15 9.64 4.95
N ARG A 10 -3.54 10.49 5.78
CA ARG A 10 -3.92 10.66 7.18
C ARG A 10 -5.27 11.35 7.34
N GLU A 11 -5.67 12.20 6.41
CA GLU A 11 -7.01 12.79 6.37
C GLU A 11 -8.10 11.80 5.92
N SER A 12 -7.72 10.67 5.33
CA SER A 12 -8.68 9.67 4.84
C SER A 12 -9.27 8.84 5.99
N ASP A 13 -10.51 8.37 5.80
CA ASP A 13 -11.16 7.43 6.71
C ASP A 13 -10.51 6.04 6.69
N LEU A 14 -10.56 5.32 7.82
CA LEU A 14 -10.00 3.97 8.00
C LEU A 14 -10.53 3.00 6.92
N LYS A 15 -11.84 3.04 6.62
CA LYS A 15 -12.45 2.20 5.59
C LYS A 15 -11.86 2.48 4.20
N GLY A 16 -11.60 3.75 3.90
CA GLY A 16 -10.96 4.17 2.66
C GLY A 16 -9.51 3.66 2.55
N LEU A 17 -8.76 3.72 3.65
CA LEU A 17 -7.40 3.20 3.74
C LEU A 17 -7.36 1.68 3.54
N TYR A 18 -8.28 0.94 4.17
CA TYR A 18 -8.40 -0.50 3.98
C TYR A 18 -8.77 -0.89 2.54
N ARG A 19 -9.69 -0.15 1.89
CA ARG A 19 -10.01 -0.35 0.47
C ARG A 19 -8.76 -0.15 -0.39
N ARG A 20 -8.02 0.94 -0.17
CA ARG A 20 -6.81 1.25 -0.92
C ARG A 20 -5.70 0.22 -0.70
N LEU A 21 -5.58 -0.28 0.52
CA LEU A 21 -4.65 -1.36 0.87
C LEU A 21 -4.98 -2.64 0.11
N ASN A 22 -6.28 -2.99 -0.01
CA ASN A 22 -6.72 -4.16 -0.75
C ASN A 22 -6.39 -4.06 -2.25
N GLU A 23 -6.64 -2.91 -2.87
CA GLU A 23 -6.27 -2.65 -4.27
C GLU A 23 -4.77 -2.89 -4.51
N ILE A 24 -3.92 -2.36 -3.64
CA ILE A 24 -2.46 -2.53 -3.72
C ILE A 24 -2.06 -3.99 -3.49
N ASN A 25 -2.71 -4.69 -2.56
CA ASN A 25 -2.45 -6.11 -2.32
C ASN A 25 -2.78 -6.95 -3.57
N VAL A 26 -3.93 -6.73 -4.20
CA VAL A 26 -4.31 -7.45 -5.43
C VAL A 26 -3.29 -7.22 -6.54
N GLU A 27 -2.89 -5.96 -6.75
CA GLU A 27 -1.90 -5.62 -7.78
C GLU A 27 -0.52 -6.23 -7.47
N TYR A 28 -0.09 -6.17 -6.21
CA TYR A 28 1.16 -6.78 -5.75
C TYR A 28 1.14 -8.29 -5.95
N MET A 29 0.05 -8.98 -5.58
CA MET A 29 -0.07 -10.43 -5.72
C MET A 29 0.02 -10.87 -7.18
N LYS A 30 -0.63 -10.15 -8.11
CA LYS A 30 -0.54 -10.45 -9.55
C LYS A 30 0.92 -10.43 -10.03
N LEU A 31 1.66 -9.36 -9.72
CA LEU A 31 3.06 -9.24 -10.13
C LEU A 31 3.96 -10.25 -9.43
N ASN A 32 3.74 -10.47 -8.13
CA ASN A 32 4.55 -11.39 -7.34
C ASN A 32 4.35 -12.85 -7.78
N SER A 33 3.13 -13.23 -8.19
CA SER A 33 2.85 -14.56 -8.75
C SER A 33 3.59 -14.79 -10.05
N LEU A 34 3.62 -13.80 -10.95
CA LEU A 34 4.39 -13.90 -12.21
C LEU A 34 5.88 -14.07 -11.94
N ILE A 35 6.45 -13.29 -11.01
CA ILE A 35 7.86 -13.42 -10.61
C ILE A 35 8.15 -14.81 -10.05
N LYS A 36 7.28 -15.31 -9.16
CA LYS A 36 7.43 -16.64 -8.55
C LYS A 36 7.35 -17.78 -9.56
N ALA A 37 6.56 -17.62 -10.62
CA ALA A 37 6.48 -18.58 -11.72
C ALA A 37 7.74 -18.54 -12.63
N GLY A 38 8.75 -17.71 -12.32
CA GLY A 38 9.93 -17.52 -13.16
C GLY A 38 9.70 -16.60 -14.36
N GLY A 39 8.55 -15.90 -14.41
CA GLY A 39 8.21 -14.98 -15.47
C GLY A 39 9.00 -13.67 -15.37
N SER A 40 9.39 -13.12 -16.53
CA SER A 40 9.91 -11.76 -16.60
C SER A 40 8.78 -10.75 -16.46
N ILE A 41 9.00 -9.71 -15.66
CA ILE A 41 8.08 -8.58 -15.53
C ILE A 41 8.71 -7.34 -16.14
N GLU A 42 7.95 -6.59 -16.95
CA GLU A 42 8.47 -5.39 -17.63
C GLU A 42 9.05 -4.34 -16.67
N LYS A 43 8.47 -4.23 -15.46
CA LYS A 43 8.78 -3.16 -14.50
C LYS A 43 9.03 -3.72 -13.11
N PRO A 44 10.21 -4.31 -12.82
CA PRO A 44 10.53 -4.83 -11.49
C PRO A 44 10.49 -3.76 -10.39
N GLY A 45 10.79 -2.50 -10.73
CA GLY A 45 10.64 -1.37 -9.81
C GLY A 45 9.21 -1.16 -9.29
N LYS A 46 8.20 -1.59 -10.05
CA LYS A 46 6.78 -1.49 -9.66
C LYS A 46 6.46 -2.34 -8.44
N VAL A 47 7.06 -3.52 -8.33
CA VAL A 47 6.89 -4.43 -7.17
C VAL A 47 7.44 -3.80 -5.90
N LYS A 48 8.65 -3.23 -5.98
CA LYS A 48 9.27 -2.51 -4.87
C LYS A 48 8.44 -1.29 -4.46
N HIS A 49 7.84 -0.60 -5.43
CA HIS A 49 6.97 0.54 -5.19
C HIS A 49 5.68 0.15 -4.45
N LEU A 50 4.96 -0.87 -4.95
CA LEU A 50 3.74 -1.39 -4.32
C LEU A 50 4.01 -1.87 -2.89
N ARG A 51 5.12 -2.59 -2.66
CA ARG A 51 5.53 -3.02 -1.32
C ARG A 51 5.70 -1.85 -0.36
N ARG A 52 6.34 -0.77 -0.81
CA ARG A 52 6.53 0.45 0.01
C ARG A 52 5.22 1.20 0.24
N GLN A 53 4.35 1.29 -0.77
CA GLN A 53 3.03 1.90 -0.61
C GLN A 53 2.18 1.13 0.41
N ARG A 54 2.16 -0.20 0.32
CA ARG A 54 1.49 -1.09 1.27
C ARG A 54 1.97 -0.85 2.71
N ALA A 55 3.28 -0.80 2.92
CA ALA A 55 3.86 -0.55 4.23
C ALA A 55 3.41 0.80 4.81
N ARG A 56 3.42 1.88 4.01
CA ARG A 56 2.97 3.20 4.45
C ARG A 56 1.50 3.23 4.84
N LEU A 57 0.64 2.56 4.07
CA LEU A 57 -0.79 2.47 4.42
C LEU A 57 -1.01 1.72 5.72
N LEU A 58 -0.31 0.60 5.92
CA LEU A 58 -0.37 -0.15 7.18
C LEU A 58 0.09 0.69 8.36
N THR A 59 1.14 1.49 8.21
CA THR A 59 1.58 2.42 9.26
C THR A 59 0.49 3.43 9.61
N ILE A 60 -0.12 4.08 8.62
CA ILE A 60 -1.17 5.08 8.87
C ILE A 60 -2.42 4.45 9.50
N ILE A 61 -2.80 3.25 9.07
CA ILE A 61 -3.91 2.49 9.66
C ILE A 61 -3.62 2.22 11.14
N ALA A 62 -2.42 1.73 11.46
CA ALA A 62 -2.02 1.45 12.84
C ALA A 62 -1.98 2.74 13.70
N GLU A 63 -1.45 3.84 13.17
CA GLU A 63 -1.49 5.17 13.82
C GLU A 63 -2.94 5.55 14.18
N LYS A 64 -3.87 5.46 13.22
CA LYS A 64 -5.29 5.78 13.43
C LYS A 64 -6.00 4.83 14.39
N GLU A 65 -5.69 3.54 14.33
CA GLU A 65 -6.27 2.57 15.25
C GLU A 65 -5.77 2.78 16.68
N GLN A 66 -4.54 3.24 16.85
CA GLN A 66 -4.02 3.62 18.16
C GLN A 66 -4.71 4.89 18.68
N GLU A 67 -4.82 5.93 17.85
CA GLU A 67 -5.56 7.16 18.19
C GLU A 67 -7.03 6.89 18.56
N ALA A 68 -7.68 5.90 17.94
CA ALA A 68 -9.06 5.55 18.23
C ALA A 68 -9.24 4.73 19.53
N ARG A 69 -8.16 4.19 20.10
CA ARG A 69 -8.16 3.42 21.35
C ARG A 69 -7.86 4.27 22.58
N GLU A 70 -7.23 5.42 22.37
CA GLU A 70 -6.90 6.42 23.39
C GLU A 70 -8.03 7.44 23.54
#